data_AF-A0A538TLB8-F1
#
_entry.id   AF-A0A538TLB8-F1
#
_cell.length_a   1.000
_cell.length_b   1.000
_cell.length_c   1.000
_cell.angle_alpha   90.00
_cell.angle_beta   90.00
_cell.angle_gamma   90.00
#
_symmetry.space_group_name_H-M   'P 1'
#
loop_
_entity.id
_entity.type
_entity.pdbx_description
1 polymer ?
#
loop_
_entity_poly.entity_id
_entity_poly.type
_entity_poly.pdbx_seq_one_letter_code
_entity_poly.pdbx_strand_id
1 'polypeptide(L)' 'MDEKAGVLRSSNIPSKYELIIVAAKEARRLNELSRVTGLNLGGKVTNVALEEALKGNVLYRYRENPDDVVVEPVVEAEE' A
#
# COMPACT_ATOMS: atom_id res chain seq x y z
N MET A 1 13.92 -19.63 -11.01
CA MET A 1 13.34 -18.84 -9.91
C MET A 1 14.09 -17.53 -9.91
N ASP A 2 13.46 -16.44 -10.38
CA ASP A 2 14.08 -15.12 -10.38
C ASP A 2 13.90 -14.48 -9.00
N GLU A 3 14.90 -14.64 -8.13
CA GLU A 3 15.08 -13.96 -6.84
C GLU A 3 15.41 -12.45 -6.99
N LYS A 4 15.22 -11.86 -8.18
CA LYS A 4 15.74 -10.51 -8.50
C LYS A 4 14.81 -9.33 -8.24
N ALA A 5 13.67 -9.54 -7.60
CA ALA A 5 12.90 -8.45 -7.03
C ALA A 5 12.25 -8.97 -5.76
N GLY A 6 12.64 -8.46 -4.57
CA GLY A 6 12.03 -8.80 -3.28
C GLY A 6 10.57 -8.35 -3.12
N VAL A 7 9.80 -8.41 -4.20
CA VAL A 7 8.40 -8.07 -4.33
C VAL A 7 7.58 -9.35 -4.15
N LEU A 8 6.73 -9.33 -3.13
CA LEU A 8 5.88 -10.42 -2.68
C LEU A 8 4.41 -10.09 -2.97
N ARG A 9 3.59 -11.14 -3.12
CA ARG A 9 2.12 -11.00 -3.21
C ARG A 9 1.50 -11.02 -1.83
N SER A 10 0.51 -10.15 -1.62
CA SER A 10 -0.16 -10.00 -0.33
C SER A 10 -0.91 -11.25 0.17
N SER A 11 -1.25 -12.21 -0.71
CA SER A 11 -1.90 -13.47 -0.33
C SER A 11 -1.05 -14.34 0.60
N ASN A 12 0.27 -14.14 0.61
CA ASN A 12 1.22 -14.93 1.39
C ASN A 12 1.67 -14.24 2.67
N ILE A 13 1.02 -13.13 3.07
CA ILE A 13 1.37 -12.43 4.29
C ILE A 13 0.97 -13.30 5.50
N PRO A 14 1.93 -13.73 6.34
CA PRO A 14 1.65 -14.63 7.45
C PRO A 14 0.95 -13.95 8.63
N SER A 15 1.13 -12.63 8.78
CA SER A 15 0.63 -11.85 9.91
C SER A 15 -0.56 -10.98 9.51
N LYS A 16 -1.66 -11.10 10.26
CA LYS A 16 -2.82 -10.20 10.11
C LYS A 16 -2.43 -8.72 10.25
N TYR A 17 -1.43 -8.39 11.06
CA TYR A 17 -0.99 -7.02 11.26
C TYR A 17 -0.24 -6.48 10.04
N GLU A 18 0.62 -7.29 9.44
CA GLU A 18 1.32 -6.93 8.21
C GLU A 18 0.35 -6.76 7.04
N LEU A 19 -0.68 -7.60 6.96
CA LEU A 19 -1.73 -7.48 5.96
C LEU A 19 -2.43 -6.13 6.06
N ILE A 20 -2.75 -5.69 7.29
CA ILE A 20 -3.36 -4.38 7.52
C ILE A 20 -2.42 -3.24 7.13
N ILE A 21 -1.11 -3.37 7.39
CA ILE A 21 -0.12 -2.36 6.96
C ILE A 21 -0.09 -2.25 5.43
N VAL A 22 -0.06 -3.39 4.73
CA VAL A 22 -0.06 -3.42 3.26
C VAL A 22 -1.36 -2.85 2.70
N ALA A 23 -2.52 -3.27 3.22
CA ALA A 23 -3.82 -2.76 2.80
C ALA A 23 -3.98 -1.25 3.06
N ALA A 24 -3.48 -0.75 4.18
CA ALA A 24 -3.53 0.68 4.49
C ALA A 24 -2.67 1.51 3.53
N LYS A 25 -1.49 1.01 3.13
CA LYS A 25 -0.64 1.65 2.13
C LYS A 25 -1.31 1.67 0.76
N GLU A 26 -1.93 0.55 0.35
CA GLU A 26 -2.65 0.50 -0.91
C GLU A 26 -3.89 1.41 -0.91
N ALA A 27 -4.61 1.52 0.22
CA ALA A 27 -5.73 2.46 0.34
C ALA A 27 -5.30 3.91 0.12
N ARG A 28 -4.12 4.32 0.64
CA ARG A 28 -3.56 5.66 0.38
C ARG A 28 -3.22 5.85 -1.09
N ARG A 29 -2.61 4.84 -1.72
CA ARG A 29 -2.29 4.85 -3.16
C ARG A 29 -3.55 4.98 -4.02
N LEU A 30 -4.58 4.21 -3.72
CA LEU A 30 -5.88 4.25 -4.40
C LEU A 30 -6.59 5.58 -4.21
N ASN A 31 -6.53 6.15 -3.01
CA ASN A 31 -7.13 7.47 -2.75
C ASN A 31 -6.44 8.56 -3.56
N GLU A 32 -5.11 8.55 -3.62
CA GLU A 32 -4.36 9.51 -4.43
C GLU A 32 -4.63 9.33 -5.92
N LEU A 33 -4.64 8.07 -6.39
CA LEU A 33 -5.00 7.76 -7.77
C LEU A 33 -6.41 8.26 -8.12
N SER A 34 -7.39 8.03 -7.23
CA SER A 34 -8.77 8.49 -7.40
C SER A 34 -8.85 10.02 -7.48
N ARG A 35 -8.10 10.74 -6.63
CA ARG A 35 -8.02 12.21 -6.68
C ARG A 35 -7.44 12.72 -8.00
N VAL A 36 -6.35 12.11 -8.48
CA VAL A 36 -5.65 12.55 -9.70
C VAL A 36 -6.45 12.25 -10.96
N THR A 37 -7.11 11.10 -11.01
CA THR A 37 -7.80 10.61 -12.22
C THR A 37 -9.31 10.90 -12.24
N GLY A 38 -9.89 11.31 -11.10
CA GLY A 38 -11.34 11.45 -10.94
C GLY A 38 -12.09 10.11 -10.94
N LEU A 39 -11.37 8.99 -10.89
CA LEU A 39 -11.94 7.65 -11.04
C LEU A 39 -12.62 7.23 -9.73
N ASN A 40 -13.89 6.87 -9.81
CA ASN A 40 -14.64 6.37 -8.67
C ASN A 40 -14.43 4.86 -8.53
N LEU A 41 -13.87 4.43 -7.40
CA LEU A 41 -13.53 3.03 -7.12
C LEU A 41 -14.75 2.19 -6.68
N GLY A 42 -15.96 2.76 -6.66
CA GLY A 42 -17.20 2.03 -6.39
C GLY A 42 -17.41 1.66 -4.92
N GLY A 43 -16.58 2.19 -4.00
CA GLY A 43 -16.66 1.90 -2.57
C GLY A 43 -15.63 2.69 -1.76
N LYS A 44 -15.60 2.45 -0.43
CA LYS A 44 -14.56 3.03 0.43
C LYS A 44 -13.21 2.44 0.04
N VAL A 45 -12.21 3.31 -0.19
CA VAL A 45 -10.84 2.92 -0.59
C VAL A 45 -10.22 1.88 0.33
N THR A 46 -10.54 1.91 1.63
CA THR A 46 -10.07 0.94 2.62
C THR A 46 -10.63 -0.46 2.39
N ASN A 47 -11.91 -0.57 1.99
CA ASN A 47 -12.54 -1.86 1.73
C ASN A 47 -11.97 -2.46 0.45
N VAL A 48 -11.87 -1.65 -0.61
CA VAL A 48 -11.28 -2.05 -1.89
C VAL A 48 -9.85 -2.55 -1.69
N ALA A 49 -9.01 -1.77 -1.01
CA ALA A 49 -7.63 -2.15 -0.74
C ALA A 49 -7.51 -3.44 0.08
N LEU A 50 -8.37 -3.63 1.09
CA LEU A 50 -8.36 -4.84 1.92
C LEU A 50 -8.77 -6.07 1.12
N GLU A 51 -9.82 -5.98 0.31
CA GLU A 51 -10.25 -7.07 -0.57
C GLU A 51 -9.17 -7.47 -1.58
N GLU A 52 -8.54 -6.48 -2.22
CA GLU A 52 -7.46 -6.72 -3.15
C GLU A 52 -6.22 -7.33 -2.47
N ALA A 53 -5.92 -6.89 -1.24
CA ALA A 53 -4.84 -7.47 -0.45
C ALA A 53 -5.14 -8.95 -0.11
N LEU A 54 -6.38 -9.27 0.29
CA LEU A 54 -6.81 -10.63 0.59
C LEU A 54 -6.78 -11.55 -0.64
N LYS A 55 -7.11 -11.02 -1.84
CA LYS A 55 -7.02 -11.76 -3.11
C LYS A 55 -5.58 -11.98 -3.59
N GLY A 56 -4.60 -11.32 -3.00
CA GLY A 56 -3.20 -11.39 -3.45
C GLY A 56 -2.86 -10.47 -4.62
N ASN A 57 -3.71 -9.49 -4.91
CA ASN A 57 -3.55 -8.56 -6.02
C ASN A 57 -2.65 -7.35 -5.67
N VAL A 58 -2.25 -7.23 -4.40
CA VAL A 58 -1.35 -6.17 -3.93
C VAL A 58 0.07 -6.70 -3.85
N LEU A 59 0.99 -5.97 -4.47
CA LEU A 59 2.43 -6.23 -4.40
C LEU A 59 3.05 -5.43 -3.26
N TYR A 60 3.93 -6.07 -2.48
CA TYR A 60 4.64 -5.43 -1.38
C TYR A 60 6.09 -5.90 -1.31
N ARG A 61 6.95 -5.14 -0.62
CA ARG A 61 8.29 -5.59 -0.24
C ARG A 61 8.60 -5.18 1.18
N TYR A 62 9.43 -5.97 1.86
CA TYR A 62 10.03 -5.53 3.10
C TYR A 62 11.09 -4.48 2.81
N ARG A 63 11.23 -3.52 3.73
CA ARG A 63 12.39 -2.63 3.73
C ARG A 63 13.57 -3.41 4.29
N GLU A 64 14.73 -3.26 3.67
CA GLU A 64 15.96 -3.92 4.12
C GLU A 64 16.50 -3.27 5.39
N ASN A 65 16.36 -1.95 5.55
CA ASN A 65 16.70 -1.23 6.78
C ASN A 65 15.49 -0.51 7.39
N PRO A 66 15.27 -0.64 8.72
CA PRO A 66 14.22 0.10 9.42
C PRO A 66 14.51 1.61 9.50
N ASP A 67 15.77 2.03 9.36
CA ASP A 67 16.19 3.44 9.39
C ASP A 67 15.92 4.19 8.08
N ASP A 68 15.49 3.51 7.01
CA ASP A 68 15.04 4.13 5.75
C ASP A 68 13.65 4.79 5.88
N VAL A 69 13.28 5.27 7.08
CA VAL A 69 12.13 6.14 7.24
C VAL A 69 12.48 7.49 6.60
N VAL A 70 12.27 7.58 5.29
CA VAL A 70 12.06 8.87 4.64
C VAL A 70 10.76 9.42 5.21
N VAL A 71 10.89 10.18 6.30
CA VAL A 71 9.85 11.13 6.71
C VAL A 71 9.88 12.17 5.61
N GLU A 72 8.98 12.06 4.63
CA GLU A 72 8.75 13.17 3.71
C GLU A 72 8.43 14.38 4.60
N PRO A 73 9.17 15.49 4.50
CA PRO A 73 8.88 16.66 5.31
C PRO A 73 7.44 17.06 5.00
N VAL A 74 6.61 17.13 6.05
CA VAL A 74 5.31 17.77 5.98
C VAL A 74 5.63 19.21 5.61
N VAL A 75 5.50 19.56 4.33
CA VAL A 75 5.56 20.94 3.89
C VAL A 75 4.31 21.58 4.47
N GLU A 76 4.44 22.19 5.64
CA GLU A 76 3.45 23.12 6.15
C GLU A 76 3.34 24.22 5.08
N ALA A 77 2.22 24.22 4.36
CA ALA A 77 1.85 25.34 3.52
C ALA A 77 1.57 26.51 4.47
N GLU A 78 2.55 27.39 4.65
CA GLU A 78 2.32 28.70 5.23
C GLU A 78 1.33 29.47 4.34
N GLU A 79 0.33 30.06 5.00
CA GLU A 79 -0.81 30.79 4.47
C GLU A 79 -0.42 32.18 3.93
#